data_AF-A0A350V3N1-F1
#
_entry.id   AF-A0A350V3N1-F1
#
_cell.length_a   1.000
_cell.length_b   1.000
_cell.length_c   1.000
_cell.angle_alpha   90.00
_cell.angle_beta   90.00
_cell.angle_gamma   90.00
#
_symmetry.space_group_name_H-M   'P 1'
#
loop_
_entity.id
_entity.type
_entity.pdbx_description
1 polymer ?
#
loop_
_entity_poly.entity_id
_entity_poly.type
_entity_poly.pdbx_seq_one_letter_code
_entity_poly.pdbx_strand_id
1 'polypeptide(L)'
;VVRQRDERIAINMPVQGTAADMIKIAMIDIYNEFSKKKLKSKMILQVHDELVFDCEKSELETVKKIVHNKMKNAIKMNVPIEVEMGEGINWYEAHA
;
A
#
# COMPACT_ATOMS: atom_id res chain seq x y z
N VAL A 1 -15.79 -5.65 32.41
CA VAL A 1 -15.30 -4.56 31.52
C VAL A 1 -13.98 -4.92 30.85
N VAL A 2 -12.94 -5.36 31.59
CA VAL A 2 -11.64 -5.76 31.01
C VAL A 2 -11.76 -6.96 30.05
N ARG A 3 -12.41 -8.06 30.47
CA ARG A 3 -12.57 -9.26 29.62
C ARG A 3 -13.22 -9.00 28.26
N GLN A 4 -14.31 -8.24 28.21
CA GLN A 4 -15.00 -7.88 26.96
C GLN A 4 -14.17 -6.98 26.04
N ARG A 5 -13.28 -6.16 26.61
CA ARG A 5 -12.33 -5.38 25.84
C ARG A 5 -11.27 -6.30 25.23
N ASP A 6 -10.72 -7.20 26.02
CA ASP A 6 -9.68 -8.13 25.57
C ASP A 6 -10.21 -9.10 24.51
N GLU A 7 -11.44 -9.60 24.66
CA GLU A 7 -12.14 -10.41 23.65
C GLU A 7 -12.27 -9.66 22.31
N ARG A 8 -12.64 -8.37 22.34
CA ARG A 8 -12.72 -7.54 21.11
C ARG A 8 -11.35 -7.30 20.48
N ILE A 9 -10.32 -7.06 21.30
CA ILE A 9 -8.95 -6.89 20.81
C ILE A 9 -8.45 -8.18 20.17
N ALA A 10 -8.65 -9.33 20.82
CA ALA A 10 -8.23 -10.63 20.32
C ALA A 10 -8.85 -10.98 18.96
N ILE A 11 -10.11 -10.57 18.72
CA ILE A 11 -10.79 -10.76 17.43
C ILE A 11 -10.26 -9.78 16.36
N ASN A 12 -10.05 -8.51 16.71
CA ASN A 12 -9.68 -7.48 15.74
C ASN A 12 -8.19 -7.46 15.39
N MET A 13 -7.32 -7.85 16.32
CA MET A 13 -5.86 -7.75 16.17
C MET A 13 -5.32 -8.59 15.01
N PRO A 14 -5.79 -9.84 14.75
CA PRO A 14 -5.37 -10.58 13.56
C PRO A 14 -5.71 -9.86 12.26
N VAL A 15 -6.88 -9.21 12.18
CA VAL A 15 -7.32 -8.50 10.96
C VAL A 15 -6.49 -7.24 10.75
N GLN A 16 -6.42 -6.36 11.75
CA GLN A 16 -5.69 -5.09 11.66
C GLN A 16 -4.18 -5.30 11.57
N GLY A 17 -3.64 -6.26 12.31
CA GLY A 17 -2.22 -6.63 12.27
C GLY A 17 -1.81 -7.14 10.89
N THR A 18 -2.58 -8.06 10.32
CA THR A 18 -2.29 -8.60 8.97
C THR A 18 -2.36 -7.50 7.91
N ALA A 19 -3.33 -6.59 7.99
CA ALA A 19 -3.42 -5.45 7.08
C ALA A 19 -2.20 -4.52 7.21
N ALA A 20 -1.76 -4.24 8.44
CA ALA A 20 -0.57 -3.44 8.70
C ALA A 20 0.71 -4.11 8.19
N ASP A 21 0.83 -5.43 8.33
CA ASP A 21 1.97 -6.19 7.82
C ASP A 21 1.99 -6.21 6.29
N MET A 22 0.83 -6.39 5.66
CA MET A 22 0.68 -6.38 4.20
C MET A 22 1.17 -5.06 3.60
N ILE A 23 0.72 -3.93 4.17
CA ILE A 23 1.15 -2.60 3.71
C ILE A 23 2.65 -2.41 3.89
N LYS A 24 3.22 -2.77 5.05
CA LYS A 24 4.66 -2.60 5.28
C LYS A 24 5.51 -3.45 4.33
N ILE A 25 5.10 -4.69 4.06
CA ILE A 25 5.78 -5.53 3.09
C ILE A 25 5.70 -4.92 1.69
N ALA A 26 4.51 -4.46 1.27
CA ALA A 26 4.34 -3.77 -0.01
C ALA A 26 5.27 -2.55 -0.11
N MET A 27 5.33 -1.73 0.94
CA MET A 27 6.18 -0.53 0.98
C MET A 27 7.66 -0.85 0.77
N ILE A 28 8.18 -1.85 1.48
CA ILE A 28 9.57 -2.28 1.37
C ILE A 28 9.87 -2.80 -0.05
N ASP A 29 8.96 -3.61 -0.59
CA ASP A 29 9.11 -4.19 -1.92
C ASP A 29 9.07 -3.14 -3.05
N ILE A 30 8.18 -2.16 -2.93
CA ILE A 30 8.08 -1.03 -3.86
C ILE A 30 9.36 -0.20 -3.79
N TYR A 31 9.82 0.13 -2.58
CA TYR A 31 11.06 0.89 -2.37
C TYR A 31 12.27 0.19 -3.00
N ASN A 32 12.39 -1.12 -2.80
CA ASN A 32 13.47 -1.93 -3.36
C ASN A 32 13.42 -1.95 -4.89
N GLU A 33 12.23 -2.10 -5.49
CA GLU A 33 12.08 -2.14 -6.95
C GLU A 33 12.35 -0.77 -7.59
N PHE A 34 11.91 0.32 -6.96
CA PHE A 34 12.21 1.69 -7.39
C PHE A 34 13.72 1.95 -7.34
N SER A 35 14.37 1.56 -6.25
CA SER A 35 15.83 1.69 -6.08
C SER A 35 16.60 0.89 -7.13
N LYS A 36 16.18 -0.36 -7.39
CA LYS A 36 16.78 -1.24 -8.39
C LYS A 36 16.66 -0.65 -9.81
N LYS A 37 15.51 -0.08 -10.15
CA LYS A 37 15.24 0.57 -11.44
C LYS A 37 15.76 2.00 -11.52
N LYS A 38 16.29 2.55 -10.42
CA LYS A 38 16.77 3.94 -10.28
C LYS A 38 15.71 4.96 -10.69
N LEU A 39 14.46 4.72 -10.31
CA LEU A 39 13.35 5.63 -10.58
C LEU A 39 13.54 6.93 -9.78
N LYS A 40 13.11 8.05 -10.36
CA LYS A 40 13.07 9.34 -9.68
C LYS A 40 11.82 9.50 -8.81
N SER A 41 10.74 8.82 -9.18
CA SER A 41 9.47 8.79 -8.46
C SER A 41 9.65 8.25 -7.03
N LYS A 42 8.86 8.77 -6.07
CA LYS A 42 9.00 8.46 -4.64
C LYS A 42 7.64 8.22 -3.98
N MET A 43 7.61 7.28 -3.04
CA MET A 43 6.51 7.19 -2.07
C MET A 43 6.67 8.34 -1.07
N ILE A 44 5.63 9.16 -0.91
CA ILE A 44 5.67 10.35 -0.06
C ILE A 44 4.89 10.17 1.25
N LEU A 45 3.79 9.41 1.22
CA LEU A 45 2.91 9.22 2.38
C LEU A 45 2.30 7.82 2.40
N GLN A 46 1.98 7.37 3.60
CA GLN A 46 1.11 6.23 3.85
C GLN A 46 0.01 6.69 4.82
N VAL A 47 -1.25 6.47 4.46
CA VAL A 47 -2.41 6.85 5.26
C VAL A 47 -3.44 5.73 5.18
N HIS A 48 -3.79 5.13 6.32
CA HIS A 48 -4.65 3.93 6.38
C HIS A 48 -4.11 2.78 5.51
N ASP A 49 -4.75 2.46 4.41
CA ASP A 49 -4.38 1.45 3.41
C ASP A 49 -3.90 2.07 2.09
N GLU A 50 -3.79 3.40 2.03
CA GLU A 50 -3.35 4.16 0.87
C GLU A 50 -1.85 4.48 0.91
N LEU A 51 -1.20 4.35 -0.26
CA LEU A 51 0.17 4.79 -0.49
C LEU A 51 0.16 5.90 -1.54
N VAL A 52 0.70 7.06 -1.19
CA VAL A 52 0.75 8.23 -2.08
C VAL A 52 2.14 8.37 -2.66
N PHE A 53 2.22 8.65 -3.95
CA PHE A 53 3.47 8.77 -4.70
C PHE A 53 3.58 10.12 -5.41
N ASP A 54 4.77 10.70 -5.37
CA ASP A 54 5.19 11.75 -6.29
C ASP A 54 5.87 11.09 -7.48
N CYS A 55 5.29 11.25 -8.67
CA CYS A 55 5.61 10.46 -9.86
C CYS A 55 6.13 11.34 -11.00
N GLU A 56 7.30 11.00 -11.52
CA GLU A 56 7.79 11.57 -12.77
C GLU A 56 6.87 11.12 -13.92
N LYS A 57 6.38 12.06 -14.75
CA LYS A 57 5.40 11.75 -15.82
C LYS A 57 5.88 10.67 -16.78
N SER A 58 7.19 10.64 -17.06
CA SER A 58 7.81 9.63 -17.93
C SER A 58 7.88 8.23 -17.29
N GLU A 59 7.76 8.12 -15.97
CA GLU A 59 7.84 6.87 -15.20
C GLU A 59 6.47 6.33 -14.79
N LEU A 60 5.39 7.10 -14.98
CA LEU A 60 4.05 6.87 -14.43
C LEU A 60 3.53 5.45 -14.65
N GLU A 61 3.56 4.96 -15.90
CA GLU A 61 3.11 3.60 -16.24
C GLU A 61 3.98 2.51 -15.60
N THR A 62 5.27 2.78 -15.42
CA THR A 62 6.18 1.85 -14.75
C THR A 62 5.89 1.81 -13.25
N VAL A 63 5.68 2.98 -12.64
CA VAL A 63 5.30 3.12 -11.23
C VAL A 63 3.99 2.37 -10.96
N LYS A 64 2.92 2.65 -11.71
CA LYS A 64 1.62 1.98 -11.58
C LYS A 64 1.75 0.46 -11.59
N LYS A 65 2.47 -0.10 -12.57
CA LYS A 65 2.66 -1.54 -12.69
C LYS A 65 3.39 -2.14 -11.50
N ILE A 66 4.44 -1.47 -11.01
CA ILE A 66 5.21 -1.92 -9.84
C ILE A 66 4.32 -1.87 -8.60
N VAL A 67 3.70 -0.72 -8.32
CA VAL A 67 2.88 -0.49 -7.13
C VAL A 67 1.73 -1.48 -7.09
N HIS A 68 0.94 -1.59 -8.16
CA HIS A 68 -0.19 -2.53 -8.23
C HIS A 68 0.27 -3.97 -8.00
N ASN A 69 1.35 -4.41 -8.65
CA ASN A 69 1.85 -5.78 -8.49
C ASN A 69 2.38 -6.04 -7.08
N LYS A 70 3.10 -5.09 -6.47
CA LYS A 70 3.69 -5.26 -5.15
C LYS A 70 2.66 -5.19 -4.03
N MET A 71 1.67 -4.31 -4.13
CA MET A 71 0.57 -4.25 -3.16
C MET A 71 -0.31 -5.50 -3.23
N LYS A 72 -0.71 -5.92 -4.44
CA LYS A 72 -1.58 -7.09 -4.64
C LYS A 72 -0.96 -8.41 -4.15
N ASN A 73 0.37 -8.53 -4.22
CA ASN A 73 1.08 -9.77 -3.91
C ASN A 73 1.92 -9.68 -2.62
N ALA A 74 1.73 -8.67 -1.79
CA ALA A 74 2.54 -8.45 -0.59
C ALA A 74 2.48 -9.63 0.40
N ILE A 75 1.30 -10.25 0.55
CA ILE A 75 1.10 -11.46 1.33
C ILE A 75 0.25 -12.43 0.52
N LYS A 76 0.53 -13.74 0.64
CA LYS A 76 -0.30 -14.79 0.04
C LYS A 76 -1.65 -14.87 0.77
N MET A 77 -2.72 -14.57 0.07
CA MET A 77 -4.09 -14.64 0.58
C MET A 77 -4.90 -15.67 -0.19
N ASN A 78 -5.88 -16.29 0.48
CA ASN A 78 -6.81 -17.22 -0.17
C ASN A 78 -7.85 -16.51 -1.05
N VAL A 79 -7.99 -15.20 -0.85
CA VAL A 79 -8.86 -14.31 -1.63
C VAL A 79 -7.99 -13.29 -2.37
N PRO A 80 -8.35 -12.87 -3.57
CA PRO A 80 -7.58 -11.87 -4.31
C PRO A 80 -7.63 -10.53 -3.59
N ILE A 81 -6.47 -9.85 -3.52
CA ILE A 81 -6.40 -8.45 -3.09
C ILE A 81 -6.63 -7.56 -4.31
N GLU A 82 -7.46 -6.55 -4.13
CA GLU A 82 -7.72 -5.50 -5.11
C GLU A 82 -6.99 -4.23 -4.70
N VAL A 83 -6.50 -3.50 -5.69
CA VAL A 83 -5.75 -2.26 -5.50
C VAL A 83 -6.30 -1.26 -6.51
N GLU A 84 -6.90 -0.21 -6.01
CA GLU A 84 -7.35 0.92 -6.81
C GLU A 84 -6.21 1.93 -6.98
N MET A 85 -6.19 2.61 -8.12
CA MET A 85 -5.17 3.62 -8.44
C MET A 85 -5.85 4.81 -9.09
N GLY A 86 -5.71 5.98 -8.47
CA GLY A 86 -6.05 7.26 -9.08
C GLY A 86 -4.81 8.10 -9.37
N GLU A 87 -4.98 9.13 -10.19
CA GLU A 87 -3.92 10.05 -10.62
C GLU A 87 -4.48 11.47 -10.67
N GLY A 88 -3.65 12.44 -10.29
CA GLY A 88 -4.04 13.84 -10.27
C GLY A 88 -2.83 14.74 -10.10
N ILE A 89 -3.00 16.04 -10.32
CA ILE A 89 -1.94 17.02 -10.05
C ILE A 89 -1.84 17.39 -8.56
N ASN A 90 -2.82 16.94 -7.77
CA ASN A 90 -2.85 17.03 -6.32
C ASN A 90 -3.52 15.77 -5.75
N TRP A 91 -3.39 15.58 -4.44
CA TRP A 91 -3.91 14.39 -3.78
C TRP A 91 -5.44 14.28 -3.88
N TYR A 92 -6.17 15.40 -3.82
CA TYR A 92 -7.63 15.39 -3.92
C TYR A 92 -8.11 14.82 -5.26
N GLU A 93 -7.50 15.22 -6.37
CA GLU A 93 -7.80 14.66 -7.70
C GLU A 93 -7.39 13.20 -7.84
N ALA A 94 -6.28 12.80 -7.23
CA ALA A 94 -5.80 11.41 -7.30
C ALA A 94 -6.61 10.45 -6.41
N HIS A 95 -7.30 10.97 -5.40
CA HIS A 95 -8.13 10.19 -4.47
C HIS A 95 -9.61 10.13 -4.89
N ALA A 96 -10.06 11.11 -5.70
CA ALA A 96 -11.45 11.23 -6.16
C ALA A 96 -11.80 10.21 -7.26
#